data_AF-A0AAF0UTU0-F1
#
_entry.id   AF-A0AAF0UTU0-F1
#
_cell.length_a   1.000
_cell.length_b   1.000
_cell.length_c   1.000
_cell.angle_alpha   90.00
_cell.angle_beta   90.00
_cell.angle_gamma   90.00
#
_symmetry.space_group_name_H-M   'P 1'
#
loop_
_entity.id
_entity.type
_entity.pdbx_description
1 polymer ?
#
loop_
_entity_poly.entity_id
_entity_poly.type
_entity_poly.pdbx_seq_one_letter_code
_entity_poly.pdbx_strand_id
1 'polypeptide(L)'
;MDMARGVLKTHDLAFASRPKLASIDIICYKSIDIALTPYGEYWRQMHKVCVLELFTSKNVRSFSSIRRDEASRLVQFFRSSTRGEPIKVTERVSWYQSSNTCKAAFGELLKDQMKFIELVKELVELASGFSVADIFPSIKILHVLSGLRSRILKVHKNVDAIVEDVINEHKKNIASCKKGNGAFGGEDLIDVLLRLMESGELKIPITNDNIKAIMVVSILKLIGKISKTI
;
A
#
# COMPACT_ATOMS: atom_id res chain seq x y z
N MET A 1 24.14 15.05 13.27
CA MET A 1 23.85 13.63 12.93
C MET A 1 23.74 12.75 14.18
N ASP A 2 24.31 13.14 15.32
CA ASP A 2 24.36 12.32 16.53
C ASP A 2 23.00 12.11 17.20
N MET A 3 22.12 13.11 17.15
CA MET A 3 20.75 12.98 17.66
C MET A 3 19.93 11.95 16.86
N ALA A 4 20.02 11.98 15.52
CA ALA A 4 19.33 11.00 14.66
C ALA A 4 19.86 9.57 14.91
N ARG A 5 21.17 9.42 15.13
CA ARG A 5 21.77 8.13 15.50
C ARG A 5 21.30 7.67 16.89
N GLY A 6 21.28 8.58 17.86
CA GLY A 6 20.81 8.29 19.23
C GLY A 6 19.36 7.82 19.25
N VAL A 7 18.50 8.43 18.42
CA VAL A 7 17.08 8.07 18.32
C VAL A 7 16.86 6.79 17.50
N LEU A 8 17.49 6.65 16.33
CA LEU A 8 17.19 5.55 15.38
C LEU A 8 18.05 4.29 15.57
N LYS A 9 19.10 4.34 16.41
CA LYS A 9 19.96 3.17 16.68
C LYS A 9 20.10 2.87 18.17
N THR A 10 20.37 3.88 18.99
CA THR A 10 20.66 3.66 20.43
C THR A 10 19.39 3.46 21.24
N HIS A 11 18.32 4.18 20.91
CA HIS A 11 17.02 4.10 21.57
C HIS A 11 15.90 3.76 20.58
N ASP A 12 16.24 3.00 19.54
CA ASP A 12 15.35 2.70 18.41
C ASP A 12 14.01 2.10 18.86
N LEU A 13 14.01 1.20 19.83
CA LEU A 13 12.82 0.59 20.39
C LEU A 13 11.90 1.61 21.09
N ALA A 14 12.47 2.58 21.82
CA ALA A 14 11.69 3.61 22.51
C ALA A 14 10.97 4.56 21.53
N PHE A 15 11.53 4.74 20.34
CA PHE A 15 10.98 5.59 19.27
C PHE A 15 10.38 4.79 18.09
N ALA A 16 10.25 3.47 18.24
CA ALA A 16 9.74 2.61 17.17
C ALA A 16 8.23 2.80 16.93
N SER A 17 7.50 3.21 17.96
CA SER A 17 6.04 3.40 17.91
C SER A 17 5.63 4.55 17.00
N ARG A 18 4.53 4.36 16.27
CA ARG A 18 3.92 5.37 15.40
C ARG A 18 2.81 6.13 16.14
N PRO A 19 2.66 7.44 15.92
CA PRO A 19 1.53 8.19 16.47
C PRO A 19 0.22 7.66 15.88
N LYS A 20 -0.80 7.50 16.73
CA LYS A 20 -2.15 7.14 16.28
C LYS A 20 -2.86 8.38 15.78
N LEU A 21 -3.25 8.37 14.51
CA LEU A 21 -4.06 9.44 13.90
C LEU A 21 -5.42 8.87 13.51
N ALA A 22 -6.50 9.61 13.78
CA ALA A 22 -7.86 9.14 13.53
C ALA A 22 -8.13 8.92 12.02
N SER A 23 -7.49 9.73 11.16
CA SER A 23 -7.53 9.56 9.70
C SER A 23 -6.86 8.25 9.28
N ILE A 24 -5.65 7.97 9.78
CA ILE A 24 -4.91 6.74 9.51
C ILE A 24 -5.68 5.51 9.99
N ASP A 25 -6.30 5.57 11.17
CA ASP A 25 -7.12 4.45 11.67
C ASP A 25 -8.29 4.13 10.73
N ILE A 26 -8.91 5.13 10.09
CA ILE A 26 -9.97 4.83 9.10
C ILE A 26 -9.34 4.28 7.81
N ILE A 27 -8.26 4.89 7.33
CA ILE A 27 -7.65 4.57 6.03
C ILE A 27 -6.98 3.19 6.03
N CYS A 28 -6.39 2.79 7.14
CA CYS A 28 -5.57 1.58 7.28
C CYS A 28 -6.24 0.52 8.16
N TYR A 29 -7.58 0.44 8.12
CA TYR A 29 -8.36 -0.62 8.79
C TYR A 29 -8.05 -0.75 10.30
N LYS A 30 -8.10 0.36 11.02
CA LYS A 30 -7.69 0.51 12.44
C LYS A 30 -6.18 0.33 12.64
N SER A 31 -5.39 0.78 11.67
CA SER A 31 -3.93 0.72 11.68
C SER A 31 -3.38 -0.69 11.87
N ILE A 32 -3.96 -1.67 11.20
CA ILE A 32 -3.51 -3.09 11.23
C ILE A 32 -2.59 -3.43 10.04
N ASP A 33 -1.96 -2.42 9.44
CA ASP A 33 -0.95 -2.56 8.40
C ASP A 33 0.46 -2.78 8.99
N ILE A 34 1.53 -2.75 8.16
CA ILE A 34 2.92 -2.98 8.61
C ILE A 34 3.76 -1.69 8.80
N ALA A 35 3.24 -0.53 8.41
CA ALA A 35 3.95 0.75 8.42
C ALA A 35 3.52 1.70 9.54
N LEU A 36 2.24 1.68 9.89
CA LEU A 36 1.57 2.62 10.79
C LEU A 36 1.04 1.92 12.04
N THR A 37 0.94 0.59 12.04
CA THR A 37 0.79 -0.22 13.26
C THR A 37 1.85 0.17 14.30
N PRO A 38 1.44 0.34 15.58
CA PRO A 38 2.39 0.48 16.69
C PRO A 38 3.32 -0.73 16.80
N TYR A 39 4.57 -0.50 17.20
CA TYR A 39 5.51 -1.59 17.42
C TYR A 39 4.98 -2.58 18.46
N GLY A 40 5.02 -3.87 18.13
CA GLY A 40 4.47 -4.92 18.98
C GLY A 40 4.64 -6.31 18.37
N GLU A 41 4.03 -7.32 18.99
CA GLU A 41 4.11 -8.72 18.54
C GLU A 41 3.59 -8.90 17.11
N TYR A 42 2.43 -8.29 16.82
CA TYR A 42 1.82 -8.30 15.49
C TYR A 42 2.75 -7.69 14.43
N TRP A 43 3.31 -6.50 14.71
CA TRP A 43 4.26 -5.84 13.81
C TRP A 43 5.47 -6.72 13.54
N ARG A 44 6.08 -7.31 14.57
CA ARG A 44 7.25 -8.19 14.41
C ARG A 44 6.91 -9.42 13.57
N GLN A 45 5.74 -10.02 13.78
CA GLN A 45 5.27 -11.16 13.00
C GLN A 45 5.11 -10.77 11.53
N MET A 46 4.37 -9.71 11.23
CA MET A 46 4.12 -9.30 9.85
C MET A 46 5.39 -8.80 9.15
N HIS A 47 6.27 -8.10 9.87
CA HIS A 47 7.58 -7.73 9.34
C HIS A 47 8.41 -8.96 8.98
N LYS A 48 8.42 -10.01 9.83
CA LYS A 48 9.08 -11.28 9.54
C LYS A 48 8.48 -11.96 8.30
N VAL A 49 7.15 -12.02 8.19
CA VAL A 49 6.45 -12.56 7.01
C VAL A 49 6.87 -11.82 5.75
N CYS A 50 6.86 -10.49 5.75
CA CYS A 50 7.31 -9.70 4.60
C CYS A 50 8.78 -9.98 4.24
N VAL A 51 9.67 -10.07 5.22
CA VAL A 51 11.09 -10.37 4.94
C VAL A 51 11.28 -11.76 4.35
N LEU A 52 10.63 -12.77 4.90
CA LEU A 52 10.81 -14.16 4.48
C LEU A 52 10.11 -14.48 3.17
N GLU A 53 8.96 -13.88 2.91
CA GLU A 53 8.14 -14.23 1.75
C GLU A 53 8.29 -13.21 0.62
N LEU A 54 8.35 -11.90 0.90
CA LEU A 54 8.42 -10.87 -0.15
C LEU A 54 9.83 -10.54 -0.59
N PHE A 55 10.76 -10.41 0.35
CA PHE A 55 12.12 -9.94 0.07
C PHE A 55 13.10 -11.07 -0.27
N THR A 56 12.58 -12.19 -0.78
CA THR A 56 13.41 -13.30 -1.27
C THR A 56 14.19 -12.92 -2.52
N SER A 57 15.34 -13.54 -2.75
CA SER A 57 16.13 -13.33 -3.98
C SER A 57 15.34 -13.64 -5.26
N LYS A 58 14.38 -14.58 -5.20
CA LYS A 58 13.48 -14.88 -6.32
C LYS A 58 12.56 -13.70 -6.63
N ASN A 59 11.93 -13.14 -5.61
CA ASN A 59 10.99 -12.02 -5.77
C ASN A 59 11.72 -10.73 -6.14
N VAL A 60 12.90 -10.47 -5.58
CA VAL A 60 13.73 -9.32 -5.97
C VAL A 60 14.12 -9.37 -7.45
N ARG A 61 14.46 -10.56 -7.98
CA ARG A 61 14.71 -10.74 -9.42
C ARG A 61 13.46 -10.50 -10.27
N SER A 62 12.32 -11.04 -9.85
CA SER A 62 11.01 -10.77 -10.47
C SER A 62 10.74 -9.26 -10.54
N PHE A 63 10.90 -8.53 -9.44
CA PHE A 63 10.70 -7.08 -9.40
C PHE A 63 11.62 -6.32 -10.37
N SER A 64 12.84 -6.81 -10.58
CA SER A 64 13.74 -6.22 -11.59
C SER A 64 13.22 -6.40 -13.01
N SER A 65 12.62 -7.55 -13.32
CA SER A 65 12.02 -7.79 -14.63
C SER A 65 10.77 -6.94 -14.83
N ILE A 66 9.88 -6.85 -13.83
CA ILE A 66 8.70 -5.96 -13.86
C ILE A 66 9.12 -4.52 -14.15
N ARG A 67 10.11 -3.99 -13.41
CA ARG A 67 10.59 -2.63 -13.62
C ARG A 67 11.09 -2.40 -15.05
N ARG A 68 11.78 -3.38 -15.64
CA ARG A 68 12.32 -3.30 -17.00
C ARG A 68 11.19 -3.29 -18.04
N ASP A 69 10.20 -4.16 -17.88
CA ASP A 69 9.06 -4.25 -18.80
C ASP A 69 8.21 -2.98 -18.72
N GLU A 70 7.93 -2.48 -17.52
CA GLU A 70 7.19 -1.25 -17.32
C GLU A 70 7.96 -0.02 -17.82
N ALA A 71 9.28 0.02 -17.66
CA ALA A 71 10.10 1.12 -18.17
C ALA A 71 10.12 1.11 -19.69
N SER A 72 10.17 -0.07 -20.31
CA SER A 72 10.09 -0.22 -21.77
C SER A 72 8.75 0.29 -22.31
N ARG A 73 7.63 0.00 -21.64
CA ARG A 73 6.30 0.53 -21.97
C ARG A 73 6.21 2.04 -21.84
N LEU A 74 6.85 2.61 -20.80
CA LEU A 74 6.91 4.05 -20.61
C LEU A 74 7.69 4.74 -21.74
N VAL A 75 8.86 4.21 -22.09
CA VAL A 75 9.67 4.74 -23.20
C VAL A 75 8.95 4.58 -24.54
N GLN A 76 8.30 3.44 -24.78
CA GLN A 76 7.53 3.21 -26.00
C GLN A 76 6.39 4.22 -26.13
N PHE A 77 5.67 4.51 -25.04
CA PHE A 77 4.64 5.55 -25.01
C PHE A 77 5.18 6.91 -25.46
N PHE A 78 6.30 7.37 -24.90
CA PHE A 78 6.92 8.64 -25.30
C PHE A 78 7.40 8.65 -26.75
N ARG A 79 7.88 7.51 -27.27
CA ARG A 79 8.28 7.37 -28.68
C ARG A 79 7.09 7.42 -29.64
N SER A 80 5.95 6.89 -29.23
CA SER A 80 4.71 6.89 -30.02
C SER A 80 3.92 8.19 -29.93
N SER A 81 4.24 9.07 -28.99
CA SER A 81 3.55 10.37 -28.85
C SER A 81 3.83 11.27 -30.04
N THR A 82 2.79 11.96 -30.52
CA THR A 82 2.89 12.89 -31.64
C THR A 82 3.86 14.01 -31.31
N ARG A 83 4.77 14.31 -32.23
CA ARG A 83 5.67 15.46 -32.07
C ARG A 83 4.85 16.75 -31.95
N GLY A 84 5.05 17.47 -30.85
CA GLY A 84 4.40 18.75 -30.58
C GLY A 84 3.13 18.67 -29.71
N GLU A 85 2.63 17.47 -29.39
CA GLU A 85 1.50 17.34 -28.46
C GLU A 85 1.97 17.43 -26.99
N PRO A 86 1.29 18.22 -26.15
CA PRO A 86 1.58 18.27 -24.72
C PRO A 86 1.33 16.91 -24.05
N ILE A 87 2.34 16.38 -23.36
CA ILE A 87 2.23 15.13 -22.61
C ILE A 87 2.19 15.44 -21.12
N LYS A 88 1.20 14.89 -20.42
CA LYS A 88 1.12 14.94 -18.96
C LYS A 88 2.09 13.94 -18.32
N VAL A 89 3.36 14.33 -18.22
CA VAL A 89 4.44 13.47 -17.70
C VAL A 89 4.15 12.97 -16.29
N THR A 90 3.63 13.84 -15.40
CA THR A 90 3.31 13.47 -14.01
C THR A 90 2.29 12.33 -13.91
N GLU A 91 1.23 12.36 -14.73
CA GLU A 91 0.23 11.29 -14.77
C GLU A 91 0.86 9.99 -15.29
N ARG A 92 1.70 10.08 -16.32
CA ARG A 92 2.34 8.90 -16.92
C ARG A 92 3.38 8.25 -16.00
N VAL A 93 4.16 9.04 -15.28
CA VAL A 93 5.12 8.54 -14.27
C VAL A 93 4.38 7.95 -13.07
N SER A 94 3.28 8.59 -12.62
CA SER A 94 2.41 8.04 -11.58
C SER A 94 1.86 6.67 -11.97
N TRP A 95 1.40 6.53 -13.22
CA TRP A 95 0.92 5.27 -13.77
C TRP A 95 2.02 4.20 -13.80
N TYR A 96 3.22 4.53 -14.30
CA TYR A 96 4.36 3.61 -14.35
C TYR A 96 4.71 3.06 -12.96
N GLN A 97 4.80 3.92 -11.95
CA GLN A 97 5.14 3.51 -10.58
C GLN A 97 4.03 2.68 -9.94
N SER A 98 2.77 3.08 -10.11
CA SER A 98 1.63 2.28 -9.69
C SER A 98 1.63 0.91 -10.36
N SER A 99 1.89 0.84 -11.66
CA SER A 99 1.90 -0.40 -12.45
C SER A 99 2.98 -1.35 -11.96
N ASN A 100 4.20 -0.83 -11.78
CA ASN A 100 5.31 -1.59 -11.26
C ASN A 100 5.00 -2.19 -9.87
N THR A 101 4.31 -1.44 -9.02
CA THR A 101 3.96 -1.89 -7.67
C THR A 101 2.82 -2.88 -7.66
N CYS A 102 1.74 -2.63 -8.40
CA CYS A 102 0.61 -3.54 -8.44
C CYS A 102 1.08 -4.91 -8.94
N LYS A 103 1.88 -4.94 -10.00
CA LYS A 103 2.46 -6.19 -10.51
C LYS A 103 3.45 -6.85 -9.55
N ALA A 104 4.27 -6.06 -8.85
CA ALA A 104 5.24 -6.61 -7.91
C ALA A 104 4.57 -7.17 -6.66
N ALA A 105 3.53 -6.50 -6.15
CA ALA A 105 2.88 -6.87 -4.90
C ALA A 105 1.71 -7.85 -5.11
N PHE A 106 0.92 -7.67 -6.16
CA PHE A 106 -0.36 -8.35 -6.40
C PHE A 106 -0.40 -9.12 -7.72
N GLY A 107 0.76 -9.27 -8.38
CA GLY A 107 0.88 -10.01 -9.64
C GLY A 107 0.28 -9.35 -10.88
N GLU A 108 -0.70 -8.46 -10.72
CA GLU A 108 -1.46 -7.88 -11.81
C GLU A 108 -1.72 -6.38 -11.65
N LEU A 109 -2.36 -5.80 -12.66
CA LEU A 109 -2.84 -4.41 -12.64
C LEU A 109 -4.23 -4.36 -11.99
N LEU A 110 -4.47 -3.32 -11.21
CA LEU A 110 -5.80 -3.06 -10.65
C LEU A 110 -6.79 -2.71 -11.76
N LYS A 111 -8.02 -3.20 -11.63
CA LYS A 111 -9.17 -2.72 -12.41
C LYS A 111 -9.33 -1.22 -12.16
N ASP A 112 -9.45 -0.44 -13.24
CA ASP A 112 -9.46 1.03 -13.21
C ASP A 112 -8.27 1.68 -12.48
N GLN A 113 -7.05 1.24 -12.81
CA GLN A 113 -5.82 1.72 -12.17
C GLN A 113 -5.71 3.26 -12.03
N MET A 114 -6.14 4.03 -13.02
CA MET A 114 -6.09 5.50 -12.92
C MET A 114 -7.01 6.05 -11.82
N LYS A 115 -8.24 5.54 -11.76
CA LYS A 115 -9.20 5.87 -10.70
C LYS A 115 -8.65 5.48 -9.33
N PHE A 116 -8.01 4.31 -9.24
CA PHE A 116 -7.36 3.90 -8.01
C PHE A 116 -6.23 4.86 -7.59
N ILE A 117 -5.37 5.26 -8.52
CA ILE A 117 -4.31 6.26 -8.26
C ILE A 117 -4.90 7.57 -7.74
N GLU A 118 -5.99 8.06 -8.35
CA GLU A 118 -6.68 9.27 -7.90
C GLU A 118 -7.22 9.12 -6.47
N LEU A 119 -7.90 8.02 -6.17
CA LEU A 119 -8.41 7.73 -4.83
C LEU A 119 -7.28 7.67 -3.79
N VAL A 120 -6.15 7.04 -4.13
CA VAL A 120 -5.01 6.96 -3.20
C VAL A 120 -4.33 8.31 -3.03
N LYS A 121 -4.22 9.14 -4.08
CA LYS A 121 -3.74 10.54 -3.95
C LYS A 121 -4.62 11.32 -3.00
N GLU A 122 -5.94 11.20 -3.14
CA GLU A 122 -6.90 11.81 -2.24
C GLU A 122 -6.74 11.29 -0.80
N LEU A 123 -6.50 9.99 -0.60
CA LEU A 123 -6.17 9.44 0.73
C LEU A 123 -4.88 10.03 1.30
N VAL A 124 -3.82 10.21 0.50
CA VAL A 124 -2.57 10.84 0.97
C VAL A 124 -2.82 12.28 1.40
N GLU A 125 -3.58 13.05 0.61
CA GLU A 125 -3.96 14.42 0.97
C GLU A 125 -4.73 14.45 2.28
N LEU A 126 -5.76 13.61 2.41
CA LEU A 126 -6.59 13.51 3.61
C LEU A 126 -5.83 12.99 4.84
N ALA A 127 -4.83 12.12 4.64
CA ALA A 127 -3.96 11.62 5.71
C ALA A 127 -2.89 12.65 6.13
N SER A 128 -2.48 13.53 5.21
CA SER A 128 -1.47 14.57 5.45
C SER A 128 -2.03 15.80 6.17
N GLY A 129 -3.35 16.01 6.10
CA GLY A 129 -4.03 17.04 6.86
C GLY A 129 -4.08 16.65 8.34
N PHE A 130 -3.38 17.40 9.21
CA PHE A 130 -3.62 17.33 10.64
C PHE A 130 -5.08 17.66 10.90
N SER A 131 -5.86 16.73 11.45
CA SER A 131 -7.17 17.10 11.95
C SER A 131 -6.95 18.02 13.15
N VAL A 132 -7.71 19.12 13.27
CA VAL A 132 -7.67 19.97 14.48
C VAL A 132 -7.97 19.13 15.73
N ALA A 133 -8.71 18.04 15.55
CA ALA A 133 -9.00 17.08 16.61
C ALA A 133 -7.80 16.16 16.98
N ASP A 134 -6.81 15.97 16.11
CA ASP A 134 -5.55 15.27 16.44
C ASP A 134 -4.64 16.16 17.31
N ILE A 135 -4.77 17.50 17.21
CA ILE A 135 -4.02 18.47 18.02
C ILE A 135 -4.75 18.77 19.33
N PHE A 136 -6.09 18.83 19.30
CA PHE A 136 -6.94 19.12 20.47
C PHE A 136 -7.96 17.99 20.71
N PRO A 137 -7.52 16.80 21.16
CA PRO A 137 -8.39 15.63 21.34
C PRO A 137 -9.52 15.86 22.37
N SER A 138 -9.38 16.84 23.25
CA SER A 138 -10.38 17.22 24.25
C SER A 138 -11.64 17.88 23.66
N ILE A 139 -11.58 18.41 22.44
CA ILE A 139 -12.70 19.15 21.82
C ILE A 139 -13.44 18.25 20.82
N LYS A 140 -14.35 17.42 21.35
CA LYS A 140 -15.09 16.39 20.58
C LYS A 140 -15.90 16.94 19.39
N ILE A 141 -16.31 18.21 19.41
CA ILE A 141 -17.12 18.82 18.34
C ILE A 141 -16.33 19.04 17.04
N LEU A 142 -15.00 19.17 17.14
CA LEU A 142 -14.10 19.34 15.98
C LEU A 142 -13.96 18.06 15.16
N HIS A 143 -14.21 16.89 15.76
CA HIS A 143 -14.31 15.62 15.03
C HIS A 143 -15.54 15.55 14.11
N VAL A 144 -16.59 16.33 14.41
CA VAL A 144 -17.89 16.29 13.71
C VAL A 144 -17.99 17.39 12.65
N LEU A 145 -17.42 18.58 12.90
CA LEU A 145 -17.65 19.78 12.08
C LEU A 145 -16.82 19.89 10.79
N SER A 146 -15.79 19.07 10.58
CA SER A 146 -14.86 19.30 9.46
C SER A 146 -15.29 18.72 8.11
N GLY A 147 -16.34 17.86 8.05
CA GLY A 147 -16.70 17.11 6.83
C GLY A 147 -15.64 16.10 6.35
N LEU A 148 -14.41 16.23 6.85
CA LEU A 148 -13.22 15.44 6.54
C LEU A 148 -13.45 13.95 6.79
N ARG A 149 -14.09 13.61 7.91
CA ARG A 149 -14.43 12.21 8.24
C ARG A 149 -15.32 11.57 7.19
N SER A 150 -16.36 12.28 6.74
CA SER A 150 -17.29 11.78 5.70
C SER A 150 -16.55 11.58 4.37
N ARG A 151 -15.69 12.54 4.00
CA ARG A 151 -14.85 12.44 2.80
C ARG A 151 -13.89 11.25 2.87
N ILE A 152 -13.17 11.06 3.99
CA ILE A 152 -12.29 9.90 4.22
C ILE A 152 -13.09 8.60 4.09
N LEU A 153 -14.25 8.48 4.72
CA LEU A 153 -15.08 7.27 4.66
C LEU A 153 -15.55 6.97 3.23
N LYS A 154 -15.91 8.00 2.45
CA LYS A 154 -16.31 7.84 1.04
C LYS A 154 -15.16 7.32 0.18
N VAL A 155 -13.97 7.93 0.32
CA VAL A 155 -12.79 7.52 -0.44
C VAL A 155 -12.34 6.11 -0.01
N HIS A 156 -12.30 5.84 1.29
CA HIS A 156 -11.99 4.52 1.84
C HIS A 156 -12.93 3.45 1.28
N LYS A 157 -14.24 3.70 1.21
CA LYS A 157 -15.20 2.74 0.65
C LYS A 157 -14.91 2.39 -0.82
N ASN A 158 -14.49 3.36 -1.62
CA ASN A 158 -14.14 3.12 -3.02
C ASN A 158 -12.83 2.33 -3.15
N VAL A 159 -11.84 2.63 -2.31
CA VAL A 159 -10.58 1.87 -2.26
C VAL A 159 -10.82 0.45 -1.77
N ASP A 160 -11.63 0.28 -0.73
CA ASP A 160 -12.01 -1.03 -0.17
C ASP A 160 -12.63 -1.94 -1.22
N ALA A 161 -13.55 -1.41 -2.04
CA ALA A 161 -14.16 -2.18 -3.13
C ALA A 161 -13.11 -2.68 -4.15
N ILE A 162 -12.17 -1.82 -4.56
CA ILE A 162 -11.13 -2.21 -5.53
C ILE A 162 -10.20 -3.26 -4.95
N VAL A 163 -9.79 -3.11 -3.69
CA VAL A 163 -8.88 -4.03 -3.00
C VAL A 163 -9.59 -5.37 -2.74
N GLU A 164 -10.87 -5.35 -2.35
CA GLU A 164 -11.70 -6.54 -2.16
C GLU A 164 -11.87 -7.33 -3.47
N ASP A 165 -12.08 -6.64 -4.60
CA ASP A 165 -12.19 -7.31 -5.91
C ASP A 165 -10.91 -8.09 -6.26
N VAL A 166 -9.73 -7.52 -5.97
CA VAL A 166 -8.44 -8.20 -6.21
C VAL A 166 -8.31 -9.43 -5.30
N ILE A 167 -8.61 -9.30 -4.01
CA ILE A 167 -8.54 -10.42 -3.06
C ILE A 167 -9.48 -11.56 -3.51
N ASN A 168 -10.69 -11.23 -3.96
CA ASN A 168 -11.65 -12.22 -4.42
C ASN A 168 -11.21 -12.90 -5.72
N GLU A 169 -10.54 -12.17 -6.61
CA GLU A 169 -9.93 -12.74 -7.81
C GLU A 169 -8.82 -13.75 -7.45
N HIS A 170 -7.98 -13.42 -6.47
CA HIS A 170 -6.93 -14.33 -5.97
C HIS A 170 -7.54 -15.60 -5.37
N LYS A 171 -8.55 -15.47 -4.50
CA LYS A 171 -9.28 -16.61 -3.91
C LYS A 171 -9.90 -17.50 -4.98
N LYS A 172 -10.52 -16.92 -6.02
CA LYS A 172 -11.10 -17.67 -7.14
C LYS A 172 -10.03 -18.41 -7.94
N ASN A 173 -8.87 -17.78 -8.16
CA ASN A 173 -7.75 -18.40 -8.87
C ASN A 173 -7.16 -19.57 -8.07
N ILE A 174 -7.05 -19.44 -6.74
CA ILE A 174 -6.64 -20.54 -5.85
C ILE A 174 -7.65 -21.69 -5.88
N ALA A 175 -8.94 -21.39 -5.77
CA ALA A 175 -10.01 -22.40 -5.81
C ALA A 175 -10.10 -23.14 -7.17
N SER A 176 -9.57 -22.54 -8.25
CA SER A 176 -9.47 -23.17 -9.57
C SER A 176 -8.12 -23.86 -9.81
N CYS A 177 -7.33 -24.11 -8.77
CA CYS A 177 -6.04 -24.79 -8.80
C CYS A 177 -5.00 -24.12 -9.72
N LYS A 178 -5.09 -22.80 -9.95
CA LYS A 178 -3.98 -22.07 -10.58
C LYS A 178 -2.76 -22.10 -9.66
N LYS A 179 -1.56 -22.14 -10.25
CA LYS A 179 -0.27 -22.21 -9.54
C LYS A 179 0.15 -20.91 -8.82
N GLY A 180 -0.72 -19.90 -8.75
CA GLY A 180 -0.48 -18.59 -8.15
C GLY A 180 -0.73 -17.43 -9.13
N ASN A 181 -0.77 -16.21 -8.58
CA ASN A 181 -1.22 -14.99 -9.25
C ASN A 181 -0.07 -14.03 -9.63
N GLY A 182 1.17 -14.37 -9.28
CA GLY A 182 2.34 -13.54 -9.57
C GLY A 182 2.60 -13.27 -11.06
N ALA A 183 3.16 -12.10 -11.35
CA ALA A 183 3.38 -11.57 -12.70
C ALA A 183 4.20 -12.47 -13.65
N PHE A 184 4.97 -13.43 -13.11
CA PHE A 184 5.73 -14.43 -13.87
C PHE A 184 5.38 -15.88 -13.47
N GLY A 185 4.21 -16.10 -12.88
CA GLY A 185 3.78 -17.36 -12.31
C GLY A 185 4.32 -17.63 -10.90
N GLY A 186 3.54 -18.36 -10.11
CA GLY A 186 3.80 -18.59 -8.68
C GLY A 186 3.04 -17.62 -7.77
N GLU A 187 3.24 -17.75 -6.46
CA GLU A 187 2.55 -16.91 -5.45
C GLU A 187 3.04 -15.46 -5.48
N ASP A 188 2.13 -14.51 -5.32
CA ASP A 188 2.44 -13.12 -4.93
C ASP A 188 2.14 -12.87 -3.44
N LEU A 189 2.18 -11.60 -3.00
CA LEU A 189 1.94 -11.25 -1.60
C LEU A 189 0.55 -11.67 -1.12
N ILE A 190 -0.47 -11.50 -1.96
CA ILE A 190 -1.85 -11.78 -1.57
C ILE A 190 -2.01 -13.28 -1.41
N ASP A 191 -1.46 -14.08 -2.35
CA ASP A 191 -1.45 -15.54 -2.25
C ASP A 191 -0.79 -16.03 -0.97
N VAL A 192 0.40 -15.50 -0.66
CA VAL A 192 1.13 -15.85 0.57
C VAL A 192 0.31 -15.50 1.80
N LEU A 193 -0.28 -14.30 1.86
CA LEU A 193 -1.06 -13.88 3.03
C LEU A 193 -2.35 -14.69 3.18
N LEU A 194 -3.03 -15.04 2.08
CA LEU A 194 -4.19 -15.92 2.10
C LEU A 194 -3.82 -17.32 2.60
N ARG A 195 -2.71 -17.90 2.09
CA ARG A 195 -2.19 -19.19 2.55
C ARG A 195 -1.84 -19.17 4.04
N LEU A 196 -1.14 -18.13 4.51
CA LEU A 196 -0.80 -17.98 5.92
C LEU A 196 -2.03 -17.80 6.81
N MET A 197 -3.04 -17.07 6.33
CA MET A 197 -4.33 -16.92 6.99
C MET A 197 -5.06 -18.27 7.14
N GLU A 198 -5.08 -19.08 6.09
CA GLU A 198 -5.75 -20.39 6.08
C GLU A 198 -4.97 -21.47 6.86
N SER A 199 -3.64 -21.44 6.81
CA SER A 199 -2.77 -22.42 7.49
C SER A 199 -2.85 -22.36 9.02
N GLY A 200 -3.19 -21.20 9.59
CA GLY A 200 -3.16 -20.98 11.04
C GLY A 200 -1.76 -20.98 11.66
N GLU A 201 -0.69 -20.94 10.86
CA GLU A 201 0.71 -20.97 11.34
C GLU A 201 1.12 -19.70 12.11
N LEU A 202 0.36 -18.61 11.92
CA LEU A 202 0.62 -17.33 12.55
C LEU A 202 0.19 -17.35 14.03
N LYS A 203 1.10 -16.91 14.91
CA LYS A 203 0.79 -16.76 16.34
C LYS A 203 -0.36 -15.78 16.58
N ILE A 204 -0.39 -14.71 15.80
CA ILE A 204 -1.47 -13.74 15.77
C ILE A 204 -2.20 -13.93 14.43
N PRO A 205 -3.46 -14.41 14.45
CA PRO A 205 -4.25 -14.58 13.24
C PRO A 205 -4.41 -13.27 12.47
N ILE A 206 -4.46 -13.37 11.15
CA ILE A 206 -4.77 -12.25 10.27
C ILE A 206 -6.13 -12.47 9.61
N THR A 207 -6.74 -11.39 9.14
CA THR A 207 -8.02 -11.38 8.42
C THR A 207 -7.84 -10.73 7.05
N ASN A 208 -8.90 -10.74 6.21
CA ASN A 208 -8.90 -9.98 4.97
C ASN A 208 -8.57 -8.49 5.21
N ASP A 209 -9.04 -7.89 6.31
CA ASP A 209 -8.76 -6.48 6.60
C ASP A 209 -7.26 -6.22 6.79
N ASN A 210 -6.50 -7.17 7.34
CA ASN A 210 -5.04 -7.07 7.40
C ASN A 210 -4.42 -7.08 6.01
N ILE A 211 -4.89 -7.95 5.12
CA ILE A 211 -4.42 -8.02 3.73
C ILE A 211 -4.71 -6.69 3.02
N LYS A 212 -5.93 -6.18 3.16
CA LYS A 212 -6.33 -4.89 2.59
C LYS A 212 -5.47 -3.74 3.09
N ALA A 213 -5.23 -3.67 4.40
CA ALA A 213 -4.40 -2.65 5.01
C ALA A 213 -2.97 -2.66 4.45
N ILE A 214 -2.38 -3.85 4.28
CA ILE A 214 -1.05 -4.01 3.68
C ILE A 214 -1.03 -3.57 2.21
N MET A 215 -2.07 -3.89 1.43
CA MET A 215 -2.19 -3.45 0.03
C MET A 215 -2.25 -1.93 -0.06
N VAL A 216 -3.13 -1.30 0.71
CA VAL A 216 -3.31 0.17 0.74
C VAL A 216 -2.02 0.87 1.14
N VAL A 217 -1.36 0.42 2.22
CA VAL A 217 -0.11 1.03 2.70
C VAL A 217 1.06 0.84 1.75
N SER A 218 1.15 -0.31 1.08
CA SER A 218 2.17 -0.56 0.07
C SER A 218 2.09 0.49 -1.02
N ILE A 219 0.88 0.82 -1.49
CA ILE A 219 0.66 1.77 -2.58
C ILE A 219 0.75 3.22 -2.10
N LEU A 220 0.23 3.55 -0.90
CA LEU A 220 0.35 4.88 -0.28
C LEU A 220 1.81 5.33 -0.14
N LYS A 221 2.70 4.45 0.34
CA LYS A 221 4.13 4.77 0.51
C LYS A 221 4.83 5.14 -0.79
N LEU A 222 4.36 4.61 -1.91
CA LEU A 222 4.94 4.90 -3.21
C LEU A 222 4.44 6.23 -3.72
N ILE A 223 3.13 6.47 -3.71
CA ILE A 223 2.56 7.75 -4.17
C ILE A 223 3.07 8.92 -3.34
N GLY A 224 3.24 8.74 -2.02
CA GLY A 224 3.86 9.75 -1.16
C GLY A 224 5.33 10.06 -1.48
N LYS A 225 6.08 9.12 -2.07
CA LYS A 225 7.43 9.40 -2.60
C LYS A 225 7.39 10.15 -3.93
N ILE A 226 6.40 9.88 -4.79
CA ILE A 226 6.24 10.52 -6.10
C ILE A 226 5.96 12.01 -5.94
N SER A 227 4.99 12.37 -5.09
CA SER A 227 4.60 13.76 -4.84
C SER A 227 5.72 14.62 -4.26
N LYS A 228 6.81 14.03 -3.75
CA LYS A 228 7.96 14.75 -3.21
C LYS A 228 9.18 14.78 -4.14
N THR A 229 9.17 13.98 -5.21
CA THR A 229 10.34 13.76 -6.09
C THR A 229 10.15 14.36 -7.48
N ILE A 230 8.90 14.59 -7.90
CA ILE A 230 8.53 15.35 -9.11
C ILE A 230 8.11 16.74 -8.68
#